data_AF-A0A522DUU0-F1
#
_entry.id   AF-A0A522DUU0-F1
#
_cell.length_a   1.000
_cell.length_b   1.000
_cell.length_c   1.000
_cell.angle_alpha   90.00
_cell.angle_beta   90.00
_cell.angle_gamma   90.00
#
_symmetry.space_group_name_H-M   'P 1'
#
loop_
_entity.id
_entity.type
_entity.pdbx_description
1 polymer ?
#
loop_
_entity_poly.entity_id
_entity_poly.type
_entity_poly.pdbx_seq_one_letter_code
_entity_poly.pdbx_strand_id
1 'polypeptide(L)'
;MADPIFKTPSARLFGLTAAGFNADPNFADNSSGKTLFRNNTAIITGTSGNDTLQGSAGNETLYGLAGADVLYGNGGDDRLRGGRGNDELYGDLGNDTYVGGAGNDIINDFGGSNLIDAGDGNDVIDVYSYSVTDSSTITGGMGSDTYGLDPFAAEGQRIITDFAAGAGGDVFDISSLLTYGDGYSRGNPFAQGYLQLLTDGADTLLQWDRDGASGSATGWLTLARLQNVAATALTAENFMPLAAPDGSNSTGVTVTGTANKDTLHGSVENDALYGLAGDDNLYGEGGDDLLDGGDGYDRLYGGGGDD
;
A
#
# COMPACT_ATOMS: atom_id res chain seq x y z
N MET A 1 5.80 -72.79 14.87
CA MET A 1 6.90 -72.16 14.12
C MET A 1 6.35 -71.70 12.78
N ALA A 2 6.57 -70.41 12.49
CA ALA A 2 6.58 -69.69 11.21
C ALA A 2 5.78 -70.17 9.97
N ASP A 3 4.98 -69.23 9.46
CA ASP A 3 4.48 -69.03 8.08
C ASP A 3 5.68 -68.70 7.12
N PRO A 4 5.59 -68.74 5.76
CA PRO A 4 4.85 -67.69 5.03
C PRO A 4 4.20 -68.05 3.67
N ILE A 5 3.18 -67.24 3.39
CA ILE A 5 2.50 -66.84 2.15
C ILE A 5 3.40 -66.54 0.94
N PHE A 6 2.91 -66.84 -0.27
CA PHE A 6 3.23 -66.10 -1.51
C PHE A 6 1.95 -65.59 -2.18
N LYS A 7 1.93 -64.28 -2.49
CA LYS A 7 0.88 -63.57 -3.22
C LYS A 7 1.56 -62.80 -4.35
N THR A 8 1.11 -62.96 -5.60
CA THR A 8 1.52 -62.13 -6.75
C THR A 8 0.60 -60.91 -6.92
N PRO A 9 1.05 -59.84 -7.61
CA PRO A 9 0.46 -58.51 -7.48
C PRO A 9 -0.59 -58.20 -8.56
N SER A 10 -1.60 -57.42 -8.19
CA SER A 10 -2.45 -56.70 -9.14
C SER A 10 -2.50 -55.23 -8.75
N ALA A 11 -2.23 -54.39 -9.75
CA ALA A 11 -2.10 -52.94 -9.70
C ALA A 11 -3.27 -52.24 -8.98
N ARG A 12 -2.95 -51.16 -8.25
CA ARG A 12 -3.94 -50.16 -7.82
C ARG A 12 -3.73 -48.86 -8.57
N LEU A 13 -4.74 -48.57 -9.38
CA LEU A 13 -5.06 -47.33 -10.05
C LEU A 13 -5.19 -46.18 -9.05
N PHE A 14 -4.60 -45.04 -9.37
CA PHE A 14 -4.75 -43.78 -8.65
C PHE A 14 -6.25 -43.39 -8.56
N GLY A 15 -6.74 -43.25 -7.34
CA GLY A 15 -8.06 -42.69 -7.04
C GLY A 15 -7.90 -41.62 -5.98
N LEU A 16 -7.81 -40.36 -6.43
CA LEU A 16 -8.10 -39.20 -5.60
C LEU A 16 -9.58 -39.26 -5.24
N THR A 17 -9.90 -39.51 -3.97
CA THR A 17 -11.23 -39.27 -3.43
C THR A 17 -11.09 -38.47 -2.16
N ALA A 18 -11.77 -37.32 -2.14
CA ALA A 18 -11.90 -36.39 -1.03
C ALA A 18 -12.08 -37.14 0.30
N ALA A 19 -11.02 -37.13 1.12
CA ALA A 19 -11.13 -37.43 2.53
C ALA A 19 -11.34 -36.10 3.26
N GLY A 20 -12.48 -36.00 3.94
CA GLY A 20 -12.83 -34.84 4.75
C GLY A 20 -11.72 -34.50 5.74
N PHE A 21 -11.40 -33.23 5.82
CA PHE A 21 -10.70 -32.65 6.95
C PHE A 21 -11.61 -32.74 8.18
N ASN A 22 -11.61 -33.89 8.84
CA ASN A 22 -12.01 -33.94 10.23
C ASN A 22 -10.79 -33.47 11.03
N ALA A 23 -10.65 -32.15 11.17
CA ALA A 23 -9.69 -31.57 12.10
C ALA A 23 -10.10 -32.03 13.50
N ASP A 24 -9.25 -32.86 14.11
CA ASP A 24 -9.33 -33.15 15.54
C ASP A 24 -9.30 -31.80 16.29
N PRO A 25 -10.36 -31.43 17.04
CA PRO A 25 -10.43 -30.14 17.71
C PRO A 25 -9.40 -29.98 18.85
N ASN A 26 -8.62 -31.03 19.17
CA ASN A 26 -7.67 -31.04 20.28
C ASN A 26 -6.18 -31.17 19.88
N PHE A 27 -5.85 -31.02 18.59
CA PHE A 27 -4.45 -30.94 18.12
C PHE A 27 -4.25 -29.73 17.19
N ALA A 28 -4.71 -28.57 17.61
CA ALA A 28 -4.36 -27.32 16.93
C ALA A 28 -3.00 -26.85 17.46
N ASP A 29 -1.93 -27.14 16.71
CA ASP A 29 -0.82 -26.20 16.68
C ASP A 29 -1.41 -24.85 16.23
N ASN A 30 -1.49 -23.91 17.17
CA ASN A 30 -1.97 -22.55 16.94
C ASN A 30 -0.80 -21.60 16.64
N SER A 31 0.40 -22.13 16.42
CA SER A 31 1.63 -21.38 16.17
C SER A 31 2.21 -21.61 14.78
N SER A 32 1.67 -22.56 14.01
CA SER A 32 2.01 -22.75 12.60
C SER A 32 1.01 -22.04 11.71
N GLY A 33 1.50 -21.23 10.76
CA GLY A 33 0.71 -20.61 9.71
C GLY A 33 -0.11 -21.60 8.88
N LYS A 34 -1.31 -21.18 8.45
CA LYS A 34 -2.33 -21.98 7.79
C LYS A 34 -2.99 -21.20 6.67
N THR A 35 -3.36 -21.92 5.61
CA THR A 35 -4.33 -21.42 4.64
C THR A 35 -5.72 -21.85 5.09
N LEU A 36 -6.58 -20.89 5.44
CA LEU A 36 -7.97 -21.15 5.84
C LEU A 36 -8.94 -20.69 4.76
N PHE A 37 -9.80 -21.61 4.34
CA PHE A 37 -10.92 -21.36 3.42
C PHE A 37 -12.25 -21.47 4.16
N ARG A 38 -13.28 -20.78 3.66
CA ARG A 38 -14.62 -20.77 4.28
C ARG A 38 -15.17 -22.18 4.53
N ASN A 39 -15.54 -22.44 5.78
CA ASN A 39 -16.25 -23.65 6.22
C ASN A 39 -17.70 -23.35 6.65
N ASN A 40 -18.38 -22.44 5.93
CA ASN A 40 -19.79 -22.04 6.16
C ASN A 40 -20.03 -21.11 7.38
N THR A 41 -19.02 -20.32 7.80
CA THR A 41 -19.14 -19.26 8.81
C THR A 41 -18.87 -17.88 8.22
N ALA A 42 -19.57 -16.86 8.74
CA ALA A 42 -19.29 -15.44 8.47
C ALA A 42 -17.97 -14.97 9.11
N ILE A 43 -17.33 -15.80 9.94
CA ILE A 43 -16.09 -15.47 10.66
C ILE A 43 -15.02 -16.48 10.28
N ILE A 44 -13.84 -15.98 9.94
CA ILE A 44 -12.61 -16.73 9.68
C ILE A 44 -11.56 -16.22 10.66
N THR A 45 -10.87 -17.11 11.34
CA THR A 45 -9.85 -16.75 12.33
C THR A 45 -8.60 -17.57 12.07
N GLY A 46 -7.48 -16.88 11.94
CA GLY A 46 -6.15 -17.43 11.86
C GLY A 46 -5.66 -17.97 13.21
N THR A 47 -4.35 -17.96 13.34
CA THR A 47 -3.55 -18.54 14.41
C THR A 47 -2.60 -17.46 14.93
N SER A 48 -1.47 -17.81 15.53
CA SER A 48 -0.47 -16.84 15.97
C SER A 48 0.79 -16.83 15.10
N GLY A 49 0.74 -17.50 13.95
CA GLY A 49 1.78 -17.45 12.93
C GLY A 49 1.19 -17.06 11.58
N ASN A 50 2.04 -16.84 10.61
CA ASN A 50 1.70 -16.27 9.30
C ASN A 50 0.63 -17.09 8.54
N ASP A 51 -0.60 -16.58 8.49
CA ASP A 51 -1.75 -17.22 7.89
C ASP A 51 -2.14 -16.61 6.54
N THR A 52 -2.86 -17.38 5.73
CA THR A 52 -3.58 -16.85 4.57
C THR A 52 -5.06 -17.15 4.73
N LEU A 53 -5.89 -16.12 4.84
CA LEU A 53 -7.32 -16.24 5.06
C LEU A 53 -8.07 -15.83 3.79
N GLN A 54 -8.94 -16.72 3.30
CA GLN A 54 -9.79 -16.44 2.13
C GLN A 54 -11.28 -16.40 2.50
N GLY A 55 -11.88 -15.22 2.36
CA GLY A 55 -13.31 -14.98 2.31
C GLY A 55 -13.97 -15.47 1.01
N SER A 56 -15.07 -14.86 0.62
CA SER A 56 -15.74 -15.10 -0.65
C SER A 56 -16.54 -13.86 -1.06
N ALA A 57 -17.54 -13.97 -1.93
CA ALA A 57 -18.41 -12.86 -2.30
C ALA A 57 -19.51 -12.52 -1.24
N GLY A 58 -19.29 -12.79 0.04
CA GLY A 58 -20.25 -12.52 1.11
C GLY A 58 -19.70 -11.51 2.11
N ASN A 59 -20.49 -11.17 3.14
CA ASN A 59 -19.99 -10.30 4.21
C ASN A 59 -19.32 -11.14 5.31
N GLU A 60 -18.01 -11.00 5.44
CA GLU A 60 -17.15 -11.77 6.30
C GLU A 60 -16.53 -10.93 7.43
N THR A 61 -15.96 -11.63 8.41
CA THR A 61 -15.01 -11.07 9.36
C THR A 61 -13.80 -11.97 9.44
N LEU A 62 -12.64 -11.44 9.06
CA LEU A 62 -11.35 -12.12 9.02
C LEU A 62 -10.47 -11.58 10.16
N TYR A 63 -9.88 -12.47 10.93
CA TYR A 63 -8.94 -12.15 12.01
C TYR A 63 -7.62 -12.89 11.79
N GLY A 64 -6.55 -12.19 11.44
CA GLY A 64 -5.19 -12.75 11.32
C GLY A 64 -4.61 -13.13 12.68
N LEU A 65 -4.71 -12.19 13.63
CA LEU A 65 -4.23 -12.21 15.01
C LEU A 65 -2.75 -11.83 15.18
N ALA A 66 -1.82 -12.76 15.02
CA ALA A 66 -0.40 -12.46 15.15
C ALA A 66 0.34 -13.25 14.09
N GLY A 67 1.45 -12.70 13.58
CA GLY A 67 2.11 -13.23 12.39
C GLY A 67 2.06 -12.18 11.29
N ALA A 68 2.78 -12.43 10.20
CA ALA A 68 2.58 -11.68 8.98
C ALA A 68 1.53 -12.41 8.15
N ASP A 69 0.29 -11.92 8.20
CA ASP A 69 -0.89 -12.57 7.66
C ASP A 69 -1.31 -11.96 6.32
N VAL A 70 -2.03 -12.74 5.51
CA VAL A 70 -2.64 -12.28 4.25
C VAL A 70 -4.13 -12.55 4.29
N LEU A 71 -4.95 -11.50 4.23
CA LEU A 71 -6.41 -11.57 4.37
C LEU A 71 -7.10 -11.10 3.08
N TYR A 72 -7.88 -11.99 2.46
CA TYR A 72 -8.69 -11.68 1.27
C TYR A 72 -10.18 -11.72 1.58
N GLY A 73 -10.85 -10.58 1.62
CA GLY A 73 -12.31 -10.42 1.68
C GLY A 73 -13.01 -10.92 0.42
N ASN A 74 -12.52 -10.49 -0.75
CA ASN A 74 -13.05 -10.70 -2.11
C ASN A 74 -14.27 -9.86 -2.47
N GLY A 75 -15.37 -9.98 -1.74
CA GLY A 75 -16.43 -9.00 -1.97
C GLY A 75 -17.63 -9.24 -1.11
N GLY A 76 -18.51 -8.25 -1.05
CA GLY A 76 -19.38 -8.08 0.10
C GLY A 76 -18.74 -7.10 1.07
N ASP A 77 -19.49 -6.71 2.10
CA ASP A 77 -18.99 -5.74 3.10
C ASP A 77 -18.26 -6.50 4.22
N ASP A 78 -16.94 -6.55 4.12
CA ASP A 78 -16.06 -7.34 4.97
C ASP A 78 -15.47 -6.56 6.14
N ARG A 79 -15.02 -7.30 7.16
CA ARG A 79 -14.22 -6.78 8.27
C ARG A 79 -12.91 -7.51 8.32
N LEU A 80 -11.82 -6.84 8.01
CA LEU A 80 -10.48 -7.42 7.99
C LEU A 80 -9.69 -6.85 9.17
N ARG A 81 -9.13 -7.74 9.99
CA ARG A 81 -8.26 -7.38 11.10
C ARG A 81 -6.96 -8.17 11.03
N GLY A 82 -5.85 -7.49 10.73
CA GLY A 82 -4.51 -8.09 10.65
C GLY A 82 -4.06 -8.56 12.03
N GLY A 83 -3.75 -7.61 12.90
CA GLY A 83 -3.42 -7.86 14.30
C GLY A 83 -2.02 -7.41 14.66
N ARG A 84 -1.08 -8.33 14.84
CA ARG A 84 0.32 -8.02 15.13
C ARG A 84 1.21 -8.66 14.08
N GLY A 85 2.11 -7.89 13.51
CA GLY A 85 2.98 -8.31 12.43
C GLY A 85 2.70 -7.44 11.21
N ASN A 86 3.42 -7.68 10.13
CA ASN A 86 3.24 -6.93 8.90
C ASN A 86 2.23 -7.70 8.05
N ASP A 87 1.00 -7.21 8.01
CA ASP A 87 -0.14 -7.88 7.42
C ASP A 87 -0.47 -7.30 6.03
N GLU A 88 -1.02 -8.14 5.15
CA GLU A 88 -1.59 -7.71 3.88
C GLU A 88 -3.11 -7.92 3.89
N LEU A 89 -3.88 -6.84 3.72
CA LEU A 89 -5.33 -6.85 3.83
C LEU A 89 -5.96 -6.39 2.50
N TYR A 90 -6.79 -7.26 1.93
CA TYR A 90 -7.43 -7.07 0.62
C TYR A 90 -8.95 -7.29 0.73
N GLY A 91 -9.76 -6.24 0.77
CA GLY A 91 -11.25 -6.34 0.82
C GLY A 91 -11.89 -6.52 -0.56
N ASP A 92 -11.24 -6.00 -1.60
CA ASP A 92 -11.68 -6.01 -2.99
C ASP A 92 -12.99 -5.22 -3.23
N LEU A 93 -14.15 -5.87 -3.33
CA LEU A 93 -15.43 -5.23 -3.73
C LEU A 93 -16.42 -5.13 -2.57
N GLY A 94 -16.64 -3.96 -2.01
CA GLY A 94 -17.66 -3.79 -0.98
C GLY A 94 -17.43 -2.52 -0.19
N ASN A 95 -18.21 -2.31 0.87
CA ASN A 95 -17.87 -1.29 1.87
C ASN A 95 -17.18 -1.99 3.04
N ASP A 96 -15.86 -1.99 2.99
CA ASP A 96 -15.04 -2.79 3.88
C ASP A 96 -14.59 -1.98 5.11
N THR A 97 -14.28 -2.71 6.18
CA THR A 97 -13.68 -2.14 7.39
C THR A 97 -12.36 -2.83 7.67
N TYR A 98 -11.30 -2.04 7.79
CA TYR A 98 -9.93 -2.49 8.04
C TYR A 98 -9.45 -2.06 9.41
N VAL A 99 -8.76 -2.96 10.08
CA VAL A 99 -7.91 -2.67 11.24
C VAL A 99 -6.59 -3.39 11.01
N GLY A 100 -5.55 -2.69 10.56
CA GLY A 100 -4.22 -3.27 10.30
C GLY A 100 -3.64 -3.82 11.59
N GLY A 101 -3.36 -2.93 12.53
CA GLY A 101 -2.98 -3.28 13.89
C GLY A 101 -1.61 -2.75 14.25
N ALA A 102 -0.63 -3.63 14.45
CA ALA A 102 0.72 -3.22 14.79
C ALA A 102 1.73 -3.93 13.89
N GLY A 103 2.63 -3.17 13.29
CA GLY A 103 3.52 -3.64 12.22
C GLY A 103 3.28 -2.80 10.98
N ASN A 104 4.14 -2.95 9.98
CA ASN A 104 3.99 -2.20 8.74
C ASN A 104 3.03 -2.97 7.83
N ASP A 105 1.80 -2.50 7.73
CA ASP A 105 0.72 -3.17 7.04
C ASP A 105 0.54 -2.65 5.62
N ILE A 106 -0.03 -3.50 4.77
CA ILE A 106 -0.43 -3.16 3.41
C ILE A 106 -1.94 -3.32 3.31
N ILE A 107 -2.65 -2.23 3.01
CA ILE A 107 -4.10 -2.21 2.84
C ILE A 107 -4.41 -1.85 1.39
N ASN A 108 -5.02 -2.80 0.67
CA ASN A 108 -5.42 -2.66 -0.72
C ASN A 108 -6.93 -2.86 -0.88
N ASP A 109 -7.59 -1.93 -1.56
CA ASP A 109 -9.03 -2.00 -1.76
C ASP A 109 -9.43 -1.47 -3.14
N PHE A 110 -10.34 -2.16 -3.84
CA PHE A 110 -10.73 -1.84 -5.22
C PHE A 110 -12.17 -1.31 -5.36
N GLY A 111 -12.85 -0.90 -4.30
CA GLY A 111 -14.13 -0.22 -4.46
C GLY A 111 -14.87 0.13 -3.18
N GLY A 112 -15.99 0.83 -3.35
CA GLY A 112 -16.90 1.14 -2.25
C GLY A 112 -16.35 2.18 -1.25
N SER A 113 -17.12 2.34 -0.18
CA SER A 113 -16.89 3.36 0.86
C SER A 113 -16.34 2.70 2.11
N ASN A 114 -15.03 2.81 2.30
CA ASN A 114 -14.31 2.00 3.29
C ASN A 114 -14.02 2.77 4.57
N LEU A 115 -13.87 2.03 5.68
CA LEU A 115 -13.39 2.56 6.95
C LEU A 115 -12.06 1.90 7.28
N ILE A 116 -10.99 2.68 7.30
CA ILE A 116 -9.63 2.18 7.47
C ILE A 116 -9.00 2.80 8.72
N ASP A 117 -8.41 1.93 9.54
CA ASP A 117 -7.51 2.23 10.65
C ASP A 117 -6.27 1.34 10.46
N ALA A 118 -5.18 1.90 9.94
CA ALA A 118 -4.00 1.11 9.60
C ALA A 118 -3.21 0.72 10.86
N GLY A 119 -2.97 1.66 11.77
CA GLY A 119 -2.62 1.37 13.15
C GLY A 119 -1.22 1.85 13.52
N ASP A 120 -0.42 1.02 14.19
CA ASP A 120 0.96 1.34 14.52
C ASP A 120 1.89 0.76 13.44
N GLY A 121 2.71 1.57 12.78
CA GLY A 121 3.59 1.10 11.73
C GLY A 121 3.80 2.17 10.67
N ASN A 122 4.69 1.89 9.71
CA ASN A 122 4.70 2.66 8.48
C ASN A 122 3.87 1.89 7.46
N ASP A 123 2.61 2.27 7.31
CA ASP A 123 1.63 1.52 6.53
C ASP A 123 1.56 1.99 5.08
N VAL A 124 1.11 1.11 4.19
CA VAL A 124 0.84 1.43 2.78
C VAL A 124 -0.65 1.26 2.51
N ILE A 125 -1.31 2.33 2.08
CA ILE A 125 -2.76 2.38 1.93
C ILE A 125 -3.11 2.77 0.49
N ASP A 126 -3.57 1.78 -0.26
CA ASP A 126 -3.96 1.86 -1.66
C ASP A 126 -5.46 1.58 -1.81
N VAL A 127 -6.25 2.65 -1.90
CA VAL A 127 -7.71 2.56 -2.01
C VAL A 127 -8.16 3.16 -3.32
N TYR A 128 -8.74 2.32 -4.17
CA TYR A 128 -9.27 2.67 -5.47
C TYR A 128 -10.80 2.78 -5.38
N SER A 129 -11.35 3.94 -5.77
CA SER A 129 -12.79 4.11 -5.90
C SER A 129 -13.14 4.20 -7.38
N TYR A 130 -14.10 3.40 -7.86
CA TYR A 130 -14.58 3.46 -9.24
C TYR A 130 -15.91 4.22 -9.39
N SER A 131 -16.48 4.70 -8.28
CA SER A 131 -17.65 5.57 -8.26
C SER A 131 -17.34 6.92 -7.62
N VAL A 132 -17.86 8.01 -8.21
CA VAL A 132 -17.77 9.38 -7.66
C VAL A 132 -18.57 9.56 -6.36
N THR A 133 -19.41 8.58 -6.01
CA THR A 133 -20.19 8.58 -4.77
C THR A 133 -19.50 7.85 -3.63
N ASP A 134 -18.46 7.08 -3.94
CA ASP A 134 -17.75 6.31 -2.92
C ASP A 134 -16.93 7.28 -2.05
N SER A 135 -16.85 6.99 -0.77
CA SER A 135 -16.03 7.78 0.15
C SER A 135 -15.41 6.91 1.22
N SER A 136 -14.09 6.91 1.26
CA SER A 136 -13.31 6.14 2.23
C SER A 136 -12.76 7.08 3.30
N THR A 137 -13.00 6.72 4.56
CA THR A 137 -12.43 7.39 5.74
C THR A 137 -11.22 6.60 6.20
N ILE A 138 -10.08 7.27 6.28
CA ILE A 138 -8.78 6.64 6.47
C ILE A 138 -8.10 7.28 7.67
N THR A 139 -7.61 6.43 8.57
CA THR A 139 -6.76 6.78 9.71
C THR A 139 -5.46 6.02 9.50
N GLY A 140 -4.34 6.72 9.31
CA GLY A 140 -3.03 6.10 9.19
C GLY A 140 -2.58 5.54 10.52
N GLY A 141 -2.65 6.35 11.57
CA GLY A 141 -2.27 5.99 12.92
C GLY A 141 -0.87 6.46 13.27
N MET A 142 -0.08 5.60 13.92
CA MET A 142 1.26 5.92 14.38
C MET A 142 2.31 5.46 13.39
N GLY A 143 3.01 6.41 12.77
CA GLY A 143 4.19 6.13 11.97
C GLY A 143 4.31 7.15 10.86
N SER A 144 4.97 6.75 9.77
CA SER A 144 5.03 7.51 8.52
C SER A 144 4.33 6.67 7.45
N ASP A 145 3.06 6.98 7.22
CA ASP A 145 2.19 6.20 6.36
C ASP A 145 2.23 6.69 4.91
N THR A 146 2.08 5.78 3.96
CA THR A 146 2.08 6.07 2.53
C THR A 146 0.69 5.87 1.95
N TYR A 147 0.13 6.94 1.38
CA TYR A 147 -1.15 6.92 0.69
C TYR A 147 -0.92 6.94 -0.83
N GLY A 148 -1.18 5.83 -1.51
CA GLY A 148 -1.02 5.76 -2.95
C GLY A 148 -2.15 6.46 -3.70
N LEU A 149 -1.82 7.21 -4.75
CA LEU A 149 -2.78 8.02 -5.51
C LEU A 149 -2.92 7.50 -6.95
N ASP A 150 -4.13 7.02 -7.29
CA ASP A 150 -4.42 6.51 -8.64
C ASP A 150 -5.00 7.59 -9.57
N PRO A 151 -4.41 7.82 -10.77
CA PRO A 151 -4.96 8.71 -11.79
C PRO A 151 -6.27 8.23 -12.43
N PHE A 152 -6.67 6.97 -12.24
CA PHE A 152 -7.86 6.35 -12.82
C PHE A 152 -9.01 6.15 -11.83
N ALA A 153 -8.78 6.41 -10.54
CA ALA A 153 -9.87 6.41 -9.57
C ALA A 153 -10.92 7.45 -10.00
N ALA A 154 -12.20 7.05 -9.94
CA ALA A 154 -13.29 8.00 -9.98
C ALA A 154 -13.15 8.98 -8.79
N GLU A 155 -13.80 10.14 -8.89
CA GLU A 155 -13.79 11.25 -7.92
C GLU A 155 -14.26 10.91 -6.48
N GLY A 156 -14.27 9.63 -6.11
CA GLY A 156 -14.53 9.15 -4.77
C GLY A 156 -13.64 9.82 -3.75
N GLN A 157 -14.24 10.19 -2.63
CA GLN A 157 -13.61 11.05 -1.64
C GLN A 157 -12.78 10.22 -0.67
N ARG A 158 -11.46 10.39 -0.71
CA ARG A 158 -10.59 9.96 0.39
C ARG A 158 -10.54 11.03 1.47
N ILE A 159 -10.93 10.66 2.68
CA ILE A 159 -10.93 11.54 3.85
C ILE A 159 -9.89 10.98 4.81
N ILE A 160 -8.74 11.63 4.90
CA ILE A 160 -7.67 11.24 5.82
C ILE A 160 -7.82 12.03 7.11
N THR A 161 -7.92 11.33 8.23
CA THR A 161 -8.38 11.90 9.50
C THR A 161 -7.25 12.40 10.40
N ASP A 162 -6.02 11.94 10.19
CA ASP A 162 -4.89 12.13 11.10
C ASP A 162 -3.54 12.37 10.41
N PHE A 163 -3.54 12.75 9.13
CA PHE A 163 -2.32 12.94 8.33
C PHE A 163 -1.25 13.79 9.05
N ALA A 164 -0.10 13.18 9.33
CA ALA A 164 1.06 13.80 9.94
C ALA A 164 1.86 14.59 8.89
N ALA A 165 1.72 15.91 8.85
CA ALA A 165 2.48 16.74 7.90
C ALA A 165 3.93 17.02 8.38
N GLY A 166 4.80 17.36 7.44
CA GLY A 166 6.21 17.70 7.69
C GLY A 166 7.18 16.52 7.55
N ALA A 167 8.46 16.79 7.83
CA ALA A 167 9.52 15.79 7.76
C ALA A 167 9.30 14.62 8.72
N GLY A 168 9.38 13.40 8.19
CA GLY A 168 9.13 12.16 8.95
C GLY A 168 7.66 11.91 9.30
N GLY A 169 6.75 12.70 8.72
CA GLY A 169 5.32 12.44 8.74
C GLY A 169 4.89 11.58 7.55
N ASP A 170 3.61 11.62 7.22
CA ASP A 170 3.00 10.81 6.18
C ASP A 170 3.30 11.32 4.77
N VAL A 171 3.14 10.42 3.81
CA VAL A 171 3.58 10.59 2.43
C VAL A 171 2.43 10.27 1.48
N PHE A 172 2.26 11.11 0.47
CA PHE A 172 1.47 10.81 -0.71
C PHE A 172 2.36 10.28 -1.82
N ASP A 173 2.12 9.06 -2.29
CA ASP A 173 2.75 8.58 -3.52
C ASP A 173 2.02 9.17 -4.73
N ILE A 174 2.65 10.15 -5.36
CA ILE A 174 2.20 10.85 -6.56
C ILE A 174 2.83 10.28 -7.84
N SER A 175 3.68 9.27 -7.76
CA SER A 175 4.48 8.74 -8.90
C SER A 175 3.60 8.32 -10.08
N SER A 176 2.48 7.65 -9.79
CA SER A 176 1.49 7.26 -10.80
C SER A 176 0.82 8.47 -11.45
N LEU A 177 0.46 9.50 -10.68
CA LEU A 177 -0.15 10.71 -11.22
C LEU A 177 0.79 11.43 -12.20
N LEU A 178 2.08 11.48 -11.87
CA LEU A 178 3.10 12.10 -12.71
C LEU A 178 3.33 11.31 -14.00
N THR A 179 3.40 9.98 -13.89
CA THR A 179 3.55 9.07 -15.04
C THR A 179 2.39 9.21 -16.04
N TYR A 180 1.19 9.45 -15.54
CA TYR A 180 -0.03 9.61 -16.36
C TYR A 180 -0.46 11.06 -16.55
N GLY A 181 0.38 12.03 -16.18
CA GLY A 181 0.17 13.46 -16.45
C GLY A 181 0.44 13.77 -17.92
N ASP A 182 -0.54 14.33 -18.62
CA ASP A 182 -0.43 14.65 -20.04
C ASP A 182 0.66 15.71 -20.25
N GLY A 183 1.77 15.31 -20.87
CA GLY A 183 2.90 16.19 -21.14
C GLY A 183 3.82 16.47 -19.94
N TYR A 184 3.57 15.86 -18.77
CA TYR A 184 4.51 15.92 -17.66
C TYR A 184 5.80 15.17 -18.05
N SER A 185 6.94 15.70 -17.64
CA SER A 185 8.23 15.07 -17.98
C SER A 185 9.28 15.22 -16.88
N ARG A 186 9.33 16.37 -16.19
CA ARG A 186 10.25 16.63 -15.06
C ARG A 186 9.87 17.89 -14.31
N GLY A 187 10.54 18.14 -13.19
CA GLY A 187 10.43 19.36 -12.40
C GLY A 187 9.17 19.40 -11.53
N ASN A 188 9.09 20.39 -10.65
CA ASN A 188 8.06 20.43 -9.62
C ASN A 188 6.61 20.42 -10.21
N PRO A 189 5.77 19.43 -9.88
CA PRO A 189 4.40 19.32 -10.37
C PRO A 189 3.45 20.41 -9.84
N PHE A 190 3.70 20.97 -8.65
CA PHE A 190 2.94 22.11 -8.13
C PHE A 190 3.23 23.39 -8.92
N ALA A 191 4.50 23.61 -9.30
CA ALA A 191 4.92 24.77 -10.10
C ALA A 191 4.31 24.76 -11.51
N GLN A 192 4.11 23.55 -12.06
CA GLN A 192 3.56 23.33 -13.40
C GLN A 192 2.04 23.20 -13.41
N GLY A 193 1.40 23.27 -12.25
CA GLY A 193 -0.05 23.21 -12.09
C GLY A 193 -0.65 21.82 -12.31
N TYR A 194 0.14 20.75 -12.19
CA TYR A 194 -0.40 19.38 -12.13
C TYR A 194 -0.97 19.08 -10.74
N LEU A 195 -0.40 19.66 -9.69
CA LEU A 195 -0.89 19.49 -8.31
C LEU A 195 -1.19 20.85 -7.68
N GLN A 196 -2.18 20.86 -6.78
CA GLN A 196 -2.39 21.99 -5.88
C GLN A 196 -2.92 21.54 -4.52
N LEU A 197 -2.67 22.40 -3.53
CA LEU A 197 -3.30 22.32 -2.21
C LEU A 197 -4.31 23.45 -2.07
N LEU A 198 -5.58 23.11 -1.89
CA LEU A 198 -6.65 24.07 -1.69
C LEU A 198 -7.13 24.02 -0.23
N THR A 199 -7.02 25.14 0.48
CA THR A 199 -7.57 25.27 1.84
C THR A 199 -9.10 25.27 1.80
N ASP A 200 -9.72 24.39 2.60
CA ASP A 200 -11.18 24.31 2.79
C ASP A 200 -11.51 24.35 4.29
N GLY A 201 -11.70 25.57 4.83
CA GLY A 201 -11.88 25.75 6.26
C GLY A 201 -10.62 25.40 7.06
N ALA A 202 -10.72 24.37 7.91
CA ALA A 202 -9.58 23.82 8.66
C ALA A 202 -8.87 22.66 7.91
N ASP A 203 -9.48 22.18 6.82
CA ASP A 203 -9.00 21.06 6.04
C ASP A 203 -8.16 21.55 4.85
N THR A 204 -7.42 20.62 4.25
CA THR A 204 -6.74 20.83 2.97
C THR A 204 -7.21 19.79 1.96
N LEU A 205 -7.45 20.23 0.73
CA LEU A 205 -7.72 19.36 -0.41
C LEU A 205 -6.47 19.23 -1.25
N LEU A 206 -5.98 18.01 -1.44
CA LEU A 206 -4.99 17.69 -2.46
C LEU A 206 -5.73 17.46 -3.78
N GLN A 207 -5.37 18.23 -4.81
CA GLN A 207 -6.00 18.14 -6.11
C GLN A 207 -4.99 17.93 -7.23
N TRP A 208 -5.41 17.25 -8.28
CA TRP A 208 -4.62 16.97 -9.46
C TRP A 208 -5.34 17.44 -10.73
N ASP A 209 -4.57 18.04 -11.64
CA ASP A 209 -4.99 18.38 -12.99
C ASP A 209 -4.14 17.57 -13.96
N ARG A 210 -4.80 16.76 -14.80
CA ARG A 210 -4.12 15.78 -15.65
C ARG A 210 -3.28 16.45 -16.72
N ASP A 211 -3.73 17.56 -17.29
CA ASP A 211 -3.03 18.29 -18.36
C ASP A 211 -2.24 19.52 -17.84
N GLY A 212 -2.21 19.71 -16.52
CA GLY A 212 -1.48 20.78 -15.84
C GLY A 212 -1.92 22.19 -16.27
N ALA A 213 -1.14 23.21 -15.91
CA ALA A 213 -1.49 24.61 -16.21
C ALA A 213 -1.57 24.96 -17.71
N SER A 214 -0.98 24.12 -18.57
CA SER A 214 -0.95 24.31 -20.02
C SER A 214 -2.13 23.66 -20.74
N GLY A 215 -2.94 22.91 -20.00
CA GLY A 215 -4.12 22.19 -20.42
C GLY A 215 -5.30 23.04 -20.85
N SER A 216 -6.28 22.42 -21.50
CA SER A 216 -7.53 23.10 -21.91
C SER A 216 -8.79 22.30 -21.60
N ALA A 217 -8.69 21.10 -21.01
CA ALA A 217 -9.79 20.14 -21.03
C ALA A 217 -10.01 19.32 -19.76
N THR A 218 -9.09 19.26 -18.79
CA THR A 218 -9.36 18.63 -17.49
C THR A 218 -9.48 19.68 -16.39
N GLY A 219 -10.43 19.49 -15.48
CA GLY A 219 -10.56 20.31 -14.29
C GLY A 219 -9.89 19.61 -13.11
N TRP A 220 -9.65 20.36 -12.04
CA TRP A 220 -9.11 19.83 -10.78
C TRP A 220 -9.93 18.65 -10.26
N LEU A 221 -9.27 17.51 -10.13
CA LEU A 221 -9.75 16.33 -9.42
C LEU A 221 -9.29 16.41 -7.96
N THR A 222 -10.22 16.34 -7.01
CA THR A 222 -9.85 16.19 -5.59
C THR A 222 -9.46 14.74 -5.32
N LEU A 223 -8.20 14.53 -4.95
CA LEU A 223 -7.64 13.21 -4.66
C LEU A 223 -7.81 12.80 -3.21
N ALA A 224 -7.68 13.77 -2.30
CA ALA A 224 -7.81 13.56 -0.86
C ALA A 224 -8.23 14.85 -0.15
N ARG A 225 -8.97 14.69 0.95
CA ARG A 225 -9.23 15.70 1.96
C ARG A 225 -8.45 15.32 3.22
N LEU A 226 -7.57 16.20 3.66
CA LEU A 226 -6.85 16.10 4.92
C LEU A 226 -7.62 16.85 6.00
N GLN A 227 -8.19 16.14 6.96
CA GLN A 227 -8.96 16.75 8.02
C GLN A 227 -8.05 17.47 9.01
N ASN A 228 -8.37 18.73 9.32
CA ASN A 228 -7.63 19.54 10.29
C ASN A 228 -6.12 19.72 10.02
N VAL A 229 -5.68 19.54 8.77
CA VAL A 229 -4.31 19.81 8.34
C VAL A 229 -4.29 21.07 7.51
N ALA A 230 -3.49 22.06 7.94
CA ALA A 230 -3.29 23.28 7.17
C ALA A 230 -2.36 23.03 5.97
N ALA A 231 -2.70 23.57 4.80
CA ALA A 231 -1.90 23.41 3.59
C ALA A 231 -0.44 23.88 3.77
N THR A 232 -0.22 24.90 4.61
CA THR A 232 1.12 25.42 4.93
C THR A 232 1.96 24.49 5.82
N ALA A 233 1.37 23.43 6.37
CA ALA A 233 2.10 22.43 7.14
C ALA A 233 2.74 21.36 6.23
N LEU A 234 2.23 21.21 5.00
CA LEU A 234 2.76 20.24 4.04
C LEU A 234 4.08 20.73 3.44
N THR A 235 5.04 19.82 3.40
CA THR A 235 6.41 20.03 2.93
C THR A 235 6.71 19.10 1.75
N ALA A 236 7.88 19.22 1.13
CA ALA A 236 8.25 18.36 0.01
C ALA A 236 8.31 16.88 0.41
N GLU A 237 8.68 16.61 1.66
CA GLU A 237 8.81 15.30 2.29
C GLU A 237 7.48 14.57 2.47
N ASN A 238 6.34 15.26 2.30
CA ASN A 238 5.02 14.61 2.32
C ASN A 238 4.58 14.08 0.95
N PHE A 239 5.46 14.10 -0.06
CA PHE A 239 5.19 13.63 -1.41
C PHE A 239 6.32 12.73 -1.90
N MET A 240 5.97 11.67 -2.61
CA MET A 240 6.91 10.77 -3.27
C MET A 240 6.55 10.67 -4.76
N PRO A 241 7.46 11.04 -5.68
CA PRO A 241 8.76 11.68 -5.44
C PRO A 241 8.66 13.05 -4.73
N LEU A 242 9.77 13.50 -4.15
CA LEU A 242 9.81 14.77 -3.39
C LEU A 242 9.37 15.96 -4.25
N ALA A 243 8.32 16.65 -3.80
CA ALA A 243 7.72 17.77 -4.54
C ALA A 243 7.28 18.88 -3.59
N ALA A 244 7.94 20.05 -3.65
CA ALA A 244 7.63 21.16 -2.75
C ALA A 244 6.27 21.83 -3.08
N PRO A 245 5.30 21.88 -2.16
CA PRO A 245 3.97 22.42 -2.46
C PRO A 245 3.91 23.93 -2.74
N ASP A 246 4.97 24.67 -2.38
CA ASP A 246 5.10 26.09 -2.70
C ASP A 246 5.53 26.35 -4.16
N GLY A 247 5.74 25.28 -4.93
CA GLY A 247 6.18 25.34 -6.33
C GLY A 247 7.65 25.76 -6.48
N SER A 248 8.41 25.86 -5.40
CA SER A 248 9.87 25.99 -5.52
C SER A 248 10.44 24.72 -6.11
N ASN A 249 11.41 24.82 -7.03
CA ASN A 249 12.17 23.64 -7.40
C ASN A 249 12.84 23.12 -6.14
N SER A 250 12.61 21.85 -5.80
CA SER A 250 13.47 21.15 -4.87
C SER A 250 14.89 21.32 -5.41
N THR A 251 15.84 21.86 -4.64
CA THR A 251 17.23 21.62 -5.02
C THR A 251 17.40 20.12 -4.95
N GLY A 252 17.89 19.49 -6.02
CA GLY A 252 18.07 18.05 -6.02
C GLY A 252 18.79 17.60 -4.75
N VAL A 253 18.28 16.54 -4.16
CA VAL A 253 18.58 16.11 -2.82
C VAL A 253 19.84 15.27 -2.80
N THR A 254 20.56 15.32 -1.69
CA THR A 254 21.60 14.33 -1.40
C THR A 254 21.05 13.38 -0.35
N VAL A 255 20.77 12.15 -0.76
CA VAL A 255 20.25 11.11 0.12
C VAL A 255 21.36 10.08 0.33
N THR A 256 21.63 9.75 1.58
CA THR A 256 22.62 8.73 1.94
C THR A 256 21.93 7.69 2.81
N GLY A 257 21.97 6.45 2.35
CA GLY A 257 21.48 5.27 3.06
C GLY A 257 22.36 4.91 4.25
N THR A 258 22.16 3.69 4.72
CA THR A 258 22.83 3.08 5.86
C THR A 258 23.70 1.92 5.40
N ALA A 259 24.18 1.09 6.33
CA ALA A 259 24.89 -0.14 5.97
C ALA A 259 23.95 -1.37 5.85
N ASN A 260 22.64 -1.13 5.87
CA ASN A 260 21.62 -2.15 5.69
C ASN A 260 20.98 -1.96 4.31
N LYS A 261 20.09 -2.88 3.93
CA LYS A 261 19.25 -2.68 2.76
C LYS A 261 18.37 -1.43 2.93
N ASP A 262 18.53 -0.48 2.03
CA ASP A 262 17.77 0.75 1.95
C ASP A 262 16.94 0.85 0.66
N THR A 263 15.90 1.68 0.72
CA THR A 263 15.16 2.15 -0.45
C THR A 263 15.20 3.66 -0.42
N LEU A 264 15.86 4.26 -1.41
CA LEU A 264 16.11 5.70 -1.49
C LEU A 264 15.40 6.28 -2.71
N HIS A 265 14.66 7.36 -2.52
CA HIS A 265 13.99 8.09 -3.60
C HIS A 265 14.52 9.51 -3.69
N GLY A 266 14.76 9.94 -4.93
CA GLY A 266 15.11 11.28 -5.32
C GLY A 266 13.91 12.21 -5.34
N SER A 267 14.17 13.43 -5.79
CA SER A 267 13.20 14.42 -6.16
C SER A 267 12.94 14.38 -7.67
N VAL A 268 12.19 15.35 -8.17
CA VAL A 268 11.96 15.51 -9.62
C VAL A 268 13.04 16.39 -10.29
N GLU A 269 14.18 16.54 -9.63
CA GLU A 269 15.31 17.42 -9.95
C GLU A 269 16.63 16.67 -9.70
N ASN A 270 17.75 17.10 -10.28
CA ASN A 270 19.03 16.39 -10.26
C ASN A 270 19.58 16.02 -8.87
N ASP A 271 19.48 14.76 -8.47
CA ASP A 271 19.82 14.27 -7.15
C ASP A 271 21.19 13.58 -7.06
N ALA A 272 21.61 13.28 -5.83
CA ALA A 272 22.73 12.39 -5.54
C ALA A 272 22.35 11.38 -4.45
N LEU A 273 22.20 10.12 -4.85
CA LEU A 273 21.78 9.02 -3.98
C LEU A 273 22.96 8.08 -3.72
N TYR A 274 23.23 7.78 -2.45
CA TYR A 274 24.31 6.90 -2.02
C TYR A 274 23.78 5.77 -1.14
N GLY A 275 23.77 4.53 -1.62
CA GLY A 275 23.29 3.33 -0.89
C GLY A 275 24.22 2.91 0.27
N LEU A 276 25.53 3.09 0.06
CA LEU A 276 26.62 2.65 0.95
C LEU A 276 26.86 1.15 0.95
N ALA A 277 26.25 0.38 1.86
CA ALA A 277 26.47 -1.06 1.93
C ALA A 277 25.13 -1.74 2.18
N GLY A 278 24.86 -2.85 1.51
CA GLY A 278 23.52 -3.43 1.52
C GLY A 278 23.10 -3.85 0.12
N ASP A 279 21.91 -4.43 0.00
CA ASP A 279 21.31 -4.69 -1.31
C ASP A 279 20.23 -3.63 -1.54
N ASP A 280 20.63 -2.46 -2.02
CA ASP A 280 19.81 -1.25 -1.99
C ASP A 280 18.94 -1.07 -3.24
N ASN A 281 17.89 -0.25 -3.14
CA ASN A 281 17.15 0.24 -4.30
C ASN A 281 17.18 1.77 -4.30
N LEU A 282 17.77 2.36 -5.34
CA LEU A 282 17.87 3.82 -5.51
C LEU A 282 17.04 4.23 -6.72
N TYR A 283 16.18 5.21 -6.53
CA TYR A 283 15.31 5.78 -7.56
C TYR A 283 15.64 7.28 -7.69
N GLY A 284 16.24 7.70 -8.80
CA GLY A 284 16.51 9.11 -9.10
C GLY A 284 15.24 9.89 -9.46
N GLU A 285 14.24 9.17 -10.00
CA GLU A 285 12.92 9.70 -10.38
C GLU A 285 12.98 10.65 -11.59
N GLY A 286 13.32 11.92 -11.41
CA GLY A 286 13.48 12.83 -12.54
C GLY A 286 14.60 13.83 -12.32
N GLY A 287 15.20 14.32 -13.40
CA GLY A 287 16.46 15.06 -13.30
C GLY A 287 17.62 14.23 -13.83
N ASP A 288 18.79 14.86 -13.93
CA ASP A 288 20.04 14.15 -14.23
C ASP A 288 20.69 13.75 -12.90
N ASP A 289 20.62 12.46 -12.56
CA ASP A 289 20.89 11.99 -11.21
C ASP A 289 22.24 11.29 -11.08
N LEU A 290 22.82 11.35 -9.88
CA LEU A 290 23.98 10.54 -9.51
C LEU A 290 23.53 9.43 -8.57
N LEU A 291 23.53 8.19 -9.05
CA LEU A 291 23.20 7.01 -8.24
C LEU A 291 24.45 6.17 -7.96
N ASP A 292 24.82 6.04 -6.69
CA ASP A 292 25.91 5.20 -6.21
C ASP A 292 25.39 4.16 -5.22
N GLY A 293 25.21 2.91 -5.67
CA GLY A 293 24.74 1.81 -4.81
C GLY A 293 25.73 1.42 -3.71
N GLY A 294 27.04 1.58 -3.96
CA GLY A 294 28.08 1.15 -3.03
C GLY A 294 28.35 -0.36 -3.03
N ASP A 295 28.53 -0.95 -1.85
CA ASP A 295 28.87 -2.36 -1.64
C ASP A 295 27.61 -3.23 -1.54
N GLY A 296 27.38 -4.11 -2.52
CA GLY A 296 26.35 -5.15 -2.45
C GLY A 296 25.66 -5.39 -3.79
N TYR A 297 24.44 -5.91 -3.78
CA TYR A 297 23.63 -6.12 -4.98
C TYR A 297 22.51 -5.09 -5.08
N ASP A 298 22.85 -3.95 -5.67
CA ASP A 298 21.94 -2.81 -5.76
C ASP A 298 21.10 -2.79 -7.04
N ARG A 299 19.94 -2.14 -6.96
CA ARG A 299 19.13 -1.74 -8.12
C ARG A 299 19.10 -0.23 -8.21
N LEU A 300 19.59 0.30 -9.33
CA LEU A 300 19.63 1.73 -9.60
C LEU A 300 18.66 2.04 -10.73
N TYR A 301 17.72 2.94 -10.47
CA TYR A 301 16.72 3.41 -11.41
C TYR A 301 16.92 4.92 -11.57
N GLY A 302 17.66 5.34 -12.59
CA GLY A 302 17.94 6.77 -12.83
C GLY A 302 16.65 7.58 -13.03
N GLY A 303 15.73 7.05 -13.84
CA GLY A 303 14.46 7.72 -14.08
C GLY A 303 14.55 8.62 -15.31
N GLY A 304 14.08 9.86 -15.20
CA GLY A 304 14.01 10.79 -16.31
C GLY A 304 15.15 11.80 -16.37
N GLY A 305 16.20 11.52 -17.13
CA GLY A 305 17.30 12.46 -17.40
C GLY A 305 18.54 11.75 -17.94
N ASP A 306 19.70 12.37 -17.78
CA ASP A 306 21.00 11.78 -18.11
C ASP A 306 21.73 11.29 -16.82
N ASP A 307 21.58 10.01 -16.48
CA ASP A 307 22.05 9.37 -15.22
C ASP A 307 23.31 8.48 -15.35
#